data_AF-A0A7C7RBF4-F1
#
_entry.id   AF-A0A7C7RBF4-F1
#
_cell.length_a   1.000
_cell.length_b   1.000
_cell.length_c   1.000
_cell.angle_alpha   90.00
_cell.angle_beta   90.00
_cell.angle_gamma   90.00
#
_symmetry.space_group_name_H-M   'P 1'
#
loop_
_entity.id
_entity.type
_entity.pdbx_description
1 polymer ?
#
loop_
_entity_poly.entity_id
_entity_poly.type
_entity_poly.pdbx_seq_one_letter_code
_entity_poly.pdbx_strand_id
1 'polypeptide(L)'
;MGEKVIYTVGSSDRSPEEFIGLLKSYGIEKLIDVRRFPTSKFEHFQKENLFDLLENEGVQYLYLGEKLGGYRRGGYEKYMDSPAFESGMAELEGSAMQARCVIMCAERLPWRCHRRFIARSLERRDWKVIHILDEKRTWTMSKDAS
;
A
#
# COMPACT_ATOMS: atom_id res chain seq x y z
N MET A 1 18.76 -2.24 16.16
CA MET A 1 17.84 -1.50 15.27
C MET A 1 16.76 -2.46 14.81
N GLY A 2 15.49 -2.13 15.01
CA GLY A 2 14.38 -2.97 14.56
C GLY A 2 14.36 -3.08 13.03
N GLU A 3 13.89 -4.21 12.52
CA GLU A 3 13.66 -4.42 11.09
C GLU A 3 12.61 -3.41 10.60
N LYS A 4 12.92 -2.64 9.55
CA LYS A 4 11.96 -1.72 8.92
C LYS A 4 10.98 -2.55 8.10
N VAL A 5 9.75 -2.70 8.58
CA VAL A 5 8.73 -3.54 7.91
C VAL A 5 7.57 -2.68 7.43
N ILE A 6 7.11 -2.96 6.21
CA ILE A 6 5.90 -2.36 5.65
C ILE A 6 5.08 -3.40 4.91
N TYR A 7 3.76 -3.32 5.06
CA TYR A 7 2.84 -4.27 4.45
C TYR A 7 2.29 -3.72 3.14
N THR A 8 1.78 -4.60 2.28
CA THR A 8 0.96 -4.18 1.14
C THR A 8 -0.29 -5.04 1.05
N VAL A 9 -1.37 -4.46 0.53
CA VAL A 9 -2.63 -5.14 0.27
C VAL A 9 -3.22 -4.66 -1.06
N GLY A 10 -4.03 -5.49 -1.70
CA GLY A 10 -4.84 -5.08 -2.84
C GLY A 10 -6.30 -4.97 -2.41
N SER A 11 -6.97 -3.86 -2.76
CA SER A 11 -8.43 -3.84 -2.72
C SER A 11 -8.92 -4.85 -3.75
N SER A 12 -9.66 -5.85 -3.31
CA SER A 12 -10.26 -6.85 -4.19
C SER A 12 -11.78 -6.76 -4.04
N ASP A 13 -12.45 -7.88 -4.23
CA ASP A 13 -13.85 -8.16 -3.94
C ASP A 13 -14.15 -8.50 -2.47
N ARG A 14 -13.24 -8.17 -1.53
CA ARG A 14 -13.44 -8.45 -0.09
C ARG A 14 -14.60 -7.61 0.44
N SER A 15 -15.35 -8.16 1.39
CA SER A 15 -16.32 -7.37 2.16
C SER A 15 -15.60 -6.36 3.08
N PRO A 16 -16.32 -5.33 3.58
CA PRO A 16 -15.77 -4.42 4.61
C PRO A 16 -15.22 -5.17 5.83
N GLU A 17 -15.97 -6.16 6.32
CA GLU A 17 -15.63 -6.93 7.52
C GLU A 17 -14.39 -7.79 7.28
N GLU A 18 -14.29 -8.47 6.13
CA GLU A 18 -13.11 -9.23 5.74
C GLU A 18 -11.88 -8.33 5.62
N PHE A 19 -12.05 -7.14 5.04
CA PHE A 19 -10.95 -6.19 4.86
C PHE A 19 -10.45 -5.66 6.20
N ILE A 20 -11.35 -5.25 7.09
CA ILE A 20 -10.99 -4.79 8.44
C ILE A 20 -10.40 -5.92 9.29
N GLY A 21 -10.99 -7.11 9.26
CA GLY A 21 -10.46 -8.30 9.92
C GLY A 21 -9.03 -8.60 9.48
N LEU A 22 -8.76 -8.47 8.18
CA LEU A 22 -7.43 -8.60 7.62
C LEU A 22 -6.47 -7.54 8.19
N LEU A 23 -6.82 -6.26 8.15
CA LEU A 23 -5.97 -5.19 8.71
C LEU A 23 -5.66 -5.41 10.19
N LYS A 24 -6.67 -5.78 10.98
CA LYS A 24 -6.53 -6.07 12.41
C LYS A 24 -5.64 -7.29 12.68
N SER A 25 -5.77 -8.36 11.88
CA SER A 25 -4.96 -9.58 12.04
C SER A 25 -3.45 -9.32 11.88
N TYR A 26 -3.08 -8.35 11.06
CA TYR A 26 -1.70 -7.91 10.86
C TYR A 26 -1.33 -6.71 11.76
N GLY A 27 -2.24 -6.26 12.63
CA GLY A 27 -2.03 -5.13 13.53
C GLY A 27 -1.72 -3.82 12.80
N ILE A 28 -2.34 -3.60 11.65
CA ILE A 28 -2.17 -2.40 10.84
C ILE A 28 -2.83 -1.22 11.55
N GLU A 29 -2.08 -0.14 11.69
CA GLU A 29 -2.51 1.11 12.33
C GLU A 29 -2.79 2.22 11.32
N LYS A 30 -2.18 2.13 10.12
CA LYS A 30 -2.34 3.11 9.05
C LYS A 30 -2.40 2.47 7.68
N LEU A 31 -3.38 2.86 6.88
CA LEU A 31 -3.50 2.52 5.48
C LEU A 31 -3.05 3.68 4.59
N ILE A 32 -2.11 3.40 3.70
CA ILE A 32 -1.58 4.33 2.72
C ILE A 32 -2.15 3.97 1.35
N ASP A 33 -3.10 4.76 0.86
CA ASP A 33 -3.75 4.56 -0.43
C ASP A 33 -2.93 5.20 -1.56
N VAL A 34 -2.37 4.36 -2.42
CA VAL A 34 -1.55 4.78 -3.57
C VAL A 34 -2.29 4.63 -4.90
N ARG A 35 -3.62 4.49 -4.89
CA ARG A 35 -4.42 4.48 -6.12
C ARG A 35 -4.42 5.89 -6.70
N ARG A 36 -4.08 6.04 -7.99
CA ARG A 36 -4.13 7.39 -8.63
C ARG A 36 -5.54 7.97 -8.61
N PHE A 37 -6.53 7.11 -8.79
CA PHE A 37 -7.94 7.45 -8.72
C PHE A 37 -8.57 6.45 -7.73
N PRO A 38 -8.86 6.87 -6.49
CA PRO A 38 -9.39 5.99 -5.44
C PRO A 38 -10.90 5.72 -5.62
N THR A 39 -11.28 5.26 -6.81
CA THR A 39 -12.64 4.84 -7.15
C THR A 39 -12.70 3.32 -7.23
N SER A 40 -13.89 2.75 -7.04
CA SER A 40 -14.11 1.29 -7.08
C SER A 40 -15.56 0.98 -7.42
N LYS A 41 -15.79 -0.20 -8.00
CA LYS A 41 -17.14 -0.79 -8.17
C LYS A 41 -17.75 -1.20 -6.82
N PHE A 42 -16.90 -1.48 -5.83
CA PHE A 42 -17.31 -1.76 -4.47
C PHE A 42 -17.31 -0.44 -3.68
N GLU A 43 -18.47 -0.04 -3.18
CA GLU A 43 -18.68 1.27 -2.57
C GLU A 43 -17.74 1.51 -1.39
N HIS A 44 -17.50 0.52 -0.54
CA HIS A 44 -16.59 0.61 0.61
C HIS A 44 -15.11 0.82 0.26
N PHE A 45 -14.73 0.65 -1.01
CA PHE A 45 -13.39 1.00 -1.50
C PHE A 45 -13.34 2.34 -2.23
N GLN A 46 -14.46 3.08 -2.35
CA GLN A 46 -14.40 4.50 -2.74
C GLN A 46 -13.74 5.31 -1.61
N LYS A 47 -13.03 6.38 -1.97
CA LYS A 47 -12.14 7.10 -1.04
C LYS A 47 -12.83 7.50 0.26
N GLU A 48 -14.00 8.13 0.15
CA GLU A 48 -14.76 8.68 1.26
C GLU A 48 -15.26 7.55 2.17
N ASN A 49 -15.89 6.52 1.59
CA ASN A 49 -16.39 5.38 2.34
C ASN A 49 -15.26 4.55 2.98
N LEU A 50 -14.11 4.44 2.31
CA LEU A 50 -12.93 3.75 2.84
C LEU A 50 -12.34 4.54 4.02
N PHE A 51 -12.30 5.87 3.92
CA PHE A 51 -11.88 6.73 5.01
C PHE A 51 -12.78 6.52 6.24
N ASP A 52 -14.11 6.63 6.07
CA ASP A 52 -15.07 6.44 7.16
C ASP A 52 -14.97 5.04 7.77
N LEU A 53 -14.86 4.00 6.94
CA LEU A 53 -14.71 2.62 7.39
C LEU A 53 -13.46 2.43 8.26
N LEU A 54 -12.33 3.02 7.86
CA LEU A 54 -11.07 2.90 8.59
C LEU A 54 -11.08 3.71 9.88
N GLU A 55 -11.64 4.93 9.85
CA GLU A 55 -11.72 5.81 11.03
C GLU A 55 -12.56 5.16 12.14
N ASN A 56 -13.71 4.56 11.79
CA ASN A 56 -14.56 3.83 12.72
C ASN A 56 -13.85 2.65 13.40
N GLU A 57 -12.80 2.12 12.78
CA GLU A 57 -12.04 0.97 13.26
C GLU A 57 -10.69 1.38 13.87
N GLY A 58 -10.44 2.68 14.01
CA GLY A 58 -9.20 3.23 14.58
C GLY A 58 -7.97 3.10 13.69
N VAL A 59 -8.16 2.86 12.38
CA VAL A 59 -7.07 2.80 11.40
C VAL A 59 -6.93 4.15 10.70
N GLN A 60 -5.74 4.73 10.75
CA GLN A 60 -5.48 6.00 10.09
C GLN A 60 -5.46 5.83 8.56
N TYR A 61 -5.98 6.82 7.83
CA TYR A 61 -5.96 6.84 6.37
C TYR A 61 -5.03 7.94 5.86
N LEU A 62 -4.12 7.59 4.95
CA LEU A 62 -3.26 8.54 4.24
C LEU A 62 -3.36 8.31 2.73
N TYR A 63 -3.73 9.34 1.99
CA TYR A 63 -3.81 9.29 0.54
C TYR A 63 -2.53 9.81 -0.11
N LEU A 64 -1.78 8.93 -0.79
CA LEU A 64 -0.57 9.28 -1.57
C LEU A 64 -0.72 9.03 -3.07
N GLY A 65 -1.94 8.80 -3.59
CA GLY A 65 -2.18 8.60 -5.01
C GLY A 65 -1.74 9.77 -5.91
N GLU A 66 -1.62 10.98 -5.36
CA GLU A 66 -1.07 12.12 -6.09
C GLU A 66 0.41 11.95 -6.43
N LYS A 67 1.20 11.44 -5.48
CA LYS A 67 2.66 11.29 -5.57
C LYS A 67 3.09 9.89 -6.00
N LEU A 68 2.34 8.85 -5.63
CA LEU A 68 2.71 7.44 -5.83
C LEU A 68 1.73 6.68 -6.74
N GLY A 69 0.72 7.35 -7.30
CA GLY A 69 -0.31 6.73 -8.14
C GLY A 69 0.20 6.18 -9.48
N GLY A 70 -0.24 4.97 -9.84
CA GLY A 70 0.23 4.21 -11.01
C GLY A 70 -0.02 4.82 -12.38
N TYR A 71 -1.10 5.59 -12.54
CA TYR A 71 -1.45 6.19 -13.84
C TYR A 71 -0.59 7.43 -14.11
N ARG A 72 0.38 7.28 -15.03
CA ARG A 72 1.38 8.29 -15.40
C ARG A 72 1.60 8.34 -16.90
N ARG A 73 1.57 9.55 -17.47
CA ARG A 73 1.90 9.77 -18.89
C ARG A 73 3.39 9.51 -19.10
N GLY A 74 3.72 8.62 -20.05
CA GLY A 74 5.11 8.24 -20.33
C GLY A 74 5.65 7.09 -19.49
N GLY A 75 4.80 6.39 -18.73
CA GLY A 75 5.14 5.21 -17.95
C GLY A 75 5.50 5.50 -16.50
N TYR A 76 5.27 4.52 -15.63
CA TYR A 76 5.51 4.68 -14.19
C TYR A 76 7.00 4.72 -13.85
N GLU A 77 7.83 3.92 -14.53
CA GLU A 77 9.28 3.87 -14.29
C GLU A 77 9.94 5.23 -14.50
N LYS A 78 9.65 5.91 -15.62
CA LYS A 78 10.14 7.28 -15.87
C LYS A 78 9.67 8.28 -14.81
N TYR A 79 8.48 8.07 -14.25
CA TYR A 79 7.95 8.94 -13.21
C TYR A 79 8.65 8.73 -11.85
N MET A 80 9.25 7.56 -11.61
CA MET A 80 9.99 7.28 -10.37
C MET A 80 11.20 8.20 -10.17
N ASP A 81 11.74 8.76 -11.26
CA ASP A 81 12.86 9.73 -11.20
C ASP A 81 12.38 11.17 -10.90
N SER A 82 11.07 11.38 -10.69
CA SER A 82 10.53 12.71 -10.43
C SER A 82 10.64 13.12 -8.95
N PRO A 83 10.80 14.44 -8.66
CA PRO A 83 10.79 14.93 -7.28
C PRO A 83 9.49 14.61 -6.52
N ALA A 84 8.38 14.52 -7.23
CA ALA A 84 7.08 14.17 -6.65
C ALA A 84 7.07 12.73 -6.13
N PHE A 85 7.65 11.79 -6.89
CA PHE A 85 7.79 10.40 -6.45
C PHE A 85 8.70 10.31 -5.22
N GLU A 86 9.86 10.97 -5.24
CA GLU A 86 10.80 10.97 -4.12
C GLU A 86 10.17 11.55 -2.84
N SER A 87 9.46 12.67 -2.95
CA SER A 87 8.70 13.24 -1.83
C SER A 87 7.63 12.26 -1.30
N GLY A 88 6.94 11.54 -2.19
CA GLY A 88 5.96 10.54 -1.79
C GLY A 88 6.58 9.35 -1.06
N MET A 89 7.76 8.91 -1.49
CA MET A 89 8.52 7.86 -0.81
C MET A 89 8.96 8.29 0.58
N ALA A 90 9.50 9.50 0.73
CA ALA A 90 9.91 10.04 2.03
C ALA A 90 8.74 10.14 3.01
N GLU A 91 7.57 10.58 2.55
CA GLU A 91 6.34 10.67 3.37
C GLU A 91 5.81 9.29 3.79
N LEU A 92 5.87 8.31 2.87
CA LEU A 92 5.51 6.92 3.13
C LEU A 92 6.45 6.30 4.16
N GLU A 93 7.77 6.47 4.01
CA GLU A 93 8.77 5.97 4.95
C GLU A 93 8.62 6.62 6.32
N GLY A 94 8.41 7.94 6.36
CA GLY A 94 8.15 8.66 7.61
C GLY A 94 6.92 8.14 8.34
N SER A 95 5.84 7.82 7.61
CA SER A 95 4.64 7.21 8.18
C SER A 95 4.90 5.80 8.72
N ALA A 96 5.62 4.98 7.96
CA ALA A 96 5.93 3.60 8.33
C ALA A 96 6.95 3.48 9.48
N MET A 97 7.73 4.53 9.74
CA MET A 97 8.58 4.63 10.92
C MET A 97 7.82 4.96 12.20
N GLN A 98 6.61 5.52 12.09
CA GLN A 98 5.79 5.94 13.24
C GLN A 98 4.72 4.92 13.64
N ALA A 99 4.23 4.13 12.69
CA ALA A 99 3.14 3.18 12.89
C ALA A 99 3.23 2.02 11.91
N ARG A 100 2.61 0.88 12.23
CA ARG A 100 2.54 -0.26 11.32
C ARG A 100 1.65 0.07 10.11
N CYS A 101 2.27 0.35 8.97
CA CYS A 101 1.59 0.78 7.76
C CYS A 101 1.34 -0.34 6.75
N VAL A 102 0.23 -0.23 6.00
CA VAL A 102 -0.04 -1.02 4.79
C VAL A 102 -0.22 -0.11 3.57
N ILE A 103 0.41 -0.45 2.46
CA ILE A 103 0.21 0.21 1.17
C ILE A 103 -0.94 -0.49 0.42
N MET A 104 -1.96 0.26 0.01
CA MET A 104 -3.08 -0.26 -0.76
C MET A 104 -3.04 0.16 -2.23
N CYS A 105 -3.20 -0.81 -3.13
CA CYS A 105 -3.40 -0.62 -4.58
C CYS A 105 -4.76 -1.20 -5.02
N ALA A 106 -5.22 -0.83 -6.22
CA ALA A 106 -6.48 -1.31 -6.79
C ALA A 106 -6.43 -2.80 -7.18
N GLU A 107 -5.25 -3.30 -7.57
CA GLU A 107 -5.11 -4.66 -8.06
C GLU A 107 -4.77 -5.66 -6.95
N ARG A 108 -5.38 -6.85 -7.03
CA ARG A 108 -5.15 -7.94 -6.08
C ARG A 108 -3.72 -8.46 -6.13
N LEU A 109 -3.13 -8.62 -7.32
CA LEU A 109 -1.82 -9.26 -7.51
C LEU A 109 -0.66 -8.25 -7.58
N PRO A 110 0.40 -8.39 -6.75
CA PRO A 110 1.47 -7.39 -6.64
C PRO A 110 2.28 -7.26 -7.92
N TRP A 111 2.54 -8.36 -8.62
CA TRP A 111 3.34 -8.39 -9.85
C TRP A 111 2.64 -7.77 -11.07
N ARG A 112 1.33 -7.48 -10.97
CA ARG A 112 0.53 -6.87 -12.04
C ARG A 112 0.20 -5.38 -11.80
N CYS A 113 0.50 -4.81 -10.64
CA CYS A 113 0.24 -3.39 -10.31
C CYS A 113 1.54 -2.59 -10.12
N HIS A 114 1.43 -1.26 -10.21
CA HIS A 114 2.53 -0.32 -9.94
C HIS A 114 3.11 -0.44 -8.52
N ARG A 115 2.39 -1.02 -7.55
CA ARG A 115 2.89 -1.27 -6.20
C ARG A 115 4.17 -2.09 -6.17
N ARG A 116 4.46 -2.89 -7.19
CA ARG A 116 5.75 -3.60 -7.32
C ARG A 116 6.94 -2.63 -7.40
N PHE A 117 6.76 -1.47 -8.03
CA PHE A 117 7.81 -0.46 -8.17
C PHE A 117 8.03 0.29 -6.86
N ILE A 118 6.96 0.56 -6.12
CA ILE A 118 7.02 1.12 -4.76
C ILE A 118 7.71 0.11 -3.83
N ALA A 119 7.29 -1.16 -3.85
CA ALA A 119 7.88 -2.24 -3.07
C ALA A 119 9.38 -2.39 -3.34
N ARG A 120 9.79 -2.51 -4.61
CA ARG A 120 11.22 -2.55 -4.99
C ARG A 120 12.00 -1.32 -4.55
N SER A 121 11.37 -0.15 -4.52
CA SER A 121 12.03 1.08 -4.06
C SER A 121 12.20 1.09 -2.55
N LEU A 122 11.26 0.53 -1.80
CA LEU A 122 11.37 0.32 -0.35
C LEU A 122 12.45 -0.72 -0.02
N GLU A 123 12.49 -1.84 -0.75
CA GLU A 123 13.51 -2.87 -0.58
C GLU A 123 14.93 -2.35 -0.82
N ARG A 124 15.12 -1.50 -1.85
CA ARG A 124 16.40 -0.81 -2.09
C ARG A 124 16.78 0.18 -0.99
N ARG A 125 15.84 0.56 -0.12
CA ARG A 125 16.02 1.43 1.06
C ARG A 125 16.04 0.65 2.37
N ASP A 126 16.32 -0.65 2.29
CA ASP A 126 16.43 -1.59 3.42
C ASP A 126 15.12 -1.81 4.20
N TRP A 127 13.97 -1.64 3.54
CA TRP A 127 12.68 -2.07 4.07
C TRP A 127 12.37 -3.52 3.67
N LYS A 128 11.84 -4.28 4.61
CA LYS A 128 11.17 -5.54 4.32
C LYS A 128 9.72 -5.29 3.95
N VAL A 129 9.37 -5.67 2.72
CA VAL A 129 8.01 -5.54 2.21
C VAL A 129 7.28 -6.88 2.33
N ILE A 130 6.15 -6.87 3.04
CA ILE A 130 5.30 -8.05 3.25
C ILE A 130 3.99 -7.86 2.49
N HIS A 131 3.75 -8.68 1.47
CA HIS A 131 2.52 -8.63 0.69
C HIS A 131 1.45 -9.53 1.33
N ILE A 132 0.38 -8.93 1.84
CA ILE A 132 -0.75 -9.64 2.44
C ILE A 132 -1.63 -10.19 1.30
N LEU A 133 -1.81 -11.51 1.26
CA LEU A 133 -2.72 -12.18 0.33
C LEU A 133 -4.05 -12.53 1.01
N ASP A 134 -3.99 -13.00 2.25
CA ASP A 134 -5.12 -13.19 3.18
C ASP A 134 -4.61 -13.30 4.62
N GLU A 135 -5.49 -13.63 5.58
CA GLU A 135 -5.18 -13.72 7.01
C GLU A 135 -4.03 -14.68 7.35
N LYS A 136 -3.81 -15.72 6.55
CA LYS A 136 -2.80 -16.77 6.82
C LYS A 136 -1.69 -16.83 5.78
N ARG A 137 -1.84 -16.13 4.66
CA ARG A 137 -0.87 -16.13 3.55
C ARG A 137 -0.31 -14.73 3.34
N THR A 138 0.99 -14.64 3.55
CA THR A 138 1.81 -13.52 3.08
C THR A 138 2.76 -13.99 2.01
N TRP A 139 3.19 -13.06 1.18
CA TRP A 139 4.26 -13.26 0.22
C TRP A 139 5.32 -12.19 0.43
N THR A 140 6.57 -12.61 0.46
CA THR A 140 7.73 -11.72 0.46
C THR A 140 8.52 -12.02 -0.81
N MET A 141 9.12 -11.00 -1.42
CA MET A 141 10.11 -11.29 -2.46
C MET A 141 11.30 -11.94 -1.76
N SER A 142 11.42 -13.27 -1.91
CA SER A 142 12.66 -13.97 -1.59
C SER A 142 13.78 -13.34 -2.40
N LYS A 143 14.93 -13.07 -1.76
CA LYS A 143 16.13 -12.49 -2.39
C LYS A 143 16.72 -13.34 -3.53
N ASP A 144 16.06 -14.42 -3.93
CA ASP A 144 16.48 -15.36 -4.95
C ASP A 144 15.67 -15.15 -6.24
N ALA A 145 16.01 -14.09 -6.95
CA ALA A 145 15.90 -14.07 -8.40
C ALA A 145 17.25 -13.58 -8.90
N SER A 146 18.09 -14.56 -9.22
CA SER A 146 19.44 -14.46 -9.81
C SER A 146 19.56 -13.41 -10.91
#